data_AF-A0A376TTS6-F1
#
_entry.id   AF-A0A376TTS6-F1
#
_cell.length_a   1.000
_cell.length_b   1.000
_cell.length_c   1.000
_cell.angle_alpha   90.00
_cell.angle_beta   90.00
_cell.angle_gamma   90.00
#
_symmetry.space_group_name_H-M   'P 1'
#
loop_
_entity.id
_entity.type
_entity.pdbx_description
1 polymer ?
#
loop_
_entity_poly.entity_id
_entity_poly.type
_entity_poly.pdbx_seq_one_letter_code
_entity_poly.pdbx_strand_id
1 'polypeptide(L)'
;MLVEDKFVDALRATAAQMTMHELQDTRENFVQGVQNTVAEDLSKNGLELESVSLTNFNQTSKEHFNPNNAFDAEGLTKLTQETERRRRERNEVNRM
;
A
#
# COMPACT_ATOMS: atom_id res chain seq x y z
N MET A 1 -11.35 16.01 -13.94
CA MET A 1 -10.93 14.83 -13.16
C MET A 1 -11.90 14.69 -12.01
N LEU A 2 -12.49 13.51 -11.84
CA LEU A 2 -13.43 13.30 -10.73
C LEU A 2 -12.65 13.34 -9.41
N VAL A 3 -13.31 13.73 -8.32
CA VAL A 3 -12.71 13.71 -6.98
C VAL A 3 -12.12 12.33 -6.67
N GLU A 4 -12.79 11.28 -7.12
CA GLU A 4 -12.39 9.89 -6.98
C GLU A 4 -11.03 9.57 -7.62
N ASP A 5 -10.75 10.08 -8.82
CA ASP A 5 -9.45 9.90 -9.50
C ASP A 5 -8.31 10.53 -8.69
N LYS A 6 -8.54 11.72 -8.09
CA LYS A 6 -7.56 12.40 -7.23
C LYS A 6 -7.25 11.60 -5.97
N PHE A 7 -8.25 10.95 -5.39
CA PHE A 7 -8.04 10.05 -4.25
C PHE A 7 -7.20 8.84 -4.64
N VAL A 8 -7.48 8.24 -5.79
CA VAL A 8 -6.71 7.09 -6.29
C VAL A 8 -5.25 7.48 -6.55
N ASP A 9 -5.00 8.64 -7.15
CA ASP A 9 -3.64 9.11 -7.39
C ASP A 9 -2.89 9.43 -6.10
N ALA A 10 -3.54 10.07 -5.13
CA ALA A 10 -2.96 10.30 -3.81
C ALA A 10 -2.62 8.98 -3.08
N LEU A 11 -3.53 8.01 -3.09
CA LEU A 11 -3.30 6.68 -2.53
C LEU A 11 -2.06 6.01 -3.13
N ARG A 12 -1.93 6.05 -4.47
CA ARG A 12 -0.78 5.46 -5.16
C ARG A 12 0.52 6.21 -4.87
N ALA A 13 0.49 7.53 -4.88
CA ALA A 13 1.67 8.36 -4.63
C ALA A 13 2.22 8.15 -3.21
N THR A 14 1.34 8.13 -2.20
CA THR A 14 1.75 7.86 -0.81
C THR A 14 2.25 6.42 -0.65
N ALA A 15 1.57 5.44 -1.27
CA ALA A 15 1.98 4.03 -1.17
C ALA A 15 3.34 3.77 -1.82
N ALA A 16 3.66 4.47 -2.91
CA ALA A 16 4.94 4.33 -3.61
C ALA A 16 6.16 4.80 -2.78
N GLN A 17 5.94 5.61 -1.75
CA GLN A 17 6.98 6.11 -0.86
C GLN A 17 7.26 5.20 0.34
N MET A 18 6.48 4.13 0.51
CA MET A 18 6.52 3.27 1.68
C MET A 18 6.83 1.83 1.27
N THR A 19 7.60 1.13 2.09
CA THR A 19 7.77 -0.32 1.99
C THR A 19 6.52 -1.04 2.49
N MET A 20 6.33 -2.30 2.09
CA MET A 20 5.21 -3.13 2.56
C MET A 20 5.17 -3.24 4.10
N HIS A 21 6.34 -3.31 4.74
CA HIS A 21 6.41 -3.39 6.20
C HIS A 21 5.98 -2.08 6.86
N GLU A 22 6.45 -0.94 6.35
CA GLU A 22 6.05 0.39 6.84
C GLU A 22 4.55 0.63 6.65
N LEU A 23 3.98 0.18 5.54
CA LEU A 23 2.54 0.27 5.29
C LEU A 23 1.72 -0.51 6.33
N GLN A 24 2.24 -1.66 6.78
CA GLN A 24 1.57 -2.52 7.75
C GLN A 24 1.76 -2.02 9.20
N ASP A 25 2.95 -1.52 9.53
CA ASP A 25 3.31 -1.05 10.87
C ASP A 25 2.86 0.40 11.14
N THR A 26 2.76 1.23 10.11
CA THR A 26 2.46 2.68 10.22
C THR A 26 1.25 3.10 9.40
N ARG A 27 0.15 2.35 9.56
CA ARG A 27 -1.13 2.62 8.87
C ARG A 27 -1.61 4.07 9.06
N GLU A 28 -1.44 4.65 10.25
CA GLU A 28 -1.81 6.06 10.51
C GLU A 28 -1.00 7.04 9.65
N ASN A 29 0.30 6.81 9.48
CA ASN A 29 1.16 7.66 8.65
C ASN A 29 0.74 7.60 7.17
N PHE A 30 0.38 6.42 6.68
CA PHE A 30 -0.15 6.25 5.33
C PHE A 30 -1.45 7.06 5.15
N VAL A 31 -2.40 6.96 6.08
CA VAL A 31 -3.65 7.72 6.02
C VAL A 31 -3.40 9.22 6.07
N GLN A 32 -2.50 9.69 6.93
CA GLN A 32 -2.15 11.10 7.03
C GLN A 32 -1.51 11.62 5.76
N GLY A 33 -0.62 10.84 5.13
CA GLY A 33 -0.01 11.17 3.85
C GLY A 33 -1.05 11.35 2.75
N VAL A 34 -1.98 10.41 2.64
CA VAL A 34 -3.08 10.48 1.65
C VAL A 34 -3.97 11.70 1.91
N GLN A 35 -4.33 11.98 3.16
CA GLN A 35 -5.12 13.15 3.53
C GLN A 35 -4.44 14.45 3.11
N ASN A 36 -3.14 14.59 3.39
CA ASN A 36 -2.39 15.79 3.06
C ASN A 36 -2.35 16.02 1.53
N THR A 37 -2.06 14.96 0.76
CA THR A 37 -2.01 15.04 -0.70
C THR A 37 -3.37 15.40 -1.30
N VAL A 38 -4.46 14.77 -0.83
CA VAL A 38 -5.81 15.05 -1.34
C VAL A 38 -6.30 16.44 -0.92
N ALA A 39 -6.06 16.85 0.32
CA ALA A 39 -6.49 18.17 0.81
C ALA A 39 -5.86 19.31 0.00
N GLU A 40 -4.57 19.21 -0.32
CA GLU A 40 -3.89 20.18 -1.17
C GLU A 40 -4.57 20.27 -2.55
N ASP A 41 -4.89 19.13 -3.14
CA ASP A 41 -5.43 19.04 -4.49
C ASP A 41 -6.92 19.40 -4.59
N LEU A 42 -7.69 19.19 -3.53
CA LEU A 42 -9.08 19.63 -3.40
C LEU A 42 -9.16 21.14 -3.18
N SER A 43 -8.28 21.72 -2.36
CA SER A 43 -8.27 23.15 -2.07
C SER A 43 -8.06 24.00 -3.34
N LYS A 44 -7.22 23.52 -4.27
CA LYS A 44 -7.00 24.13 -5.60
C LYS A 44 -8.28 24.21 -6.44
N ASN A 45 -9.30 23.41 -6.12
CA ASN A 45 -10.58 23.36 -6.80
C ASN A 45 -11.73 23.94 -5.94
N GLY A 46 -11.41 24.60 -4.81
CA GLY A 46 -12.42 25.17 -3.91
C GLY A 46 -13.20 24.13 -3.10
N LEU A 47 -12.65 22.92 -2.96
CA LEU A 47 -13.24 21.83 -2.18
C LEU A 47 -12.48 21.66 -0.85
N GLU A 48 -13.22 21.35 0.21
CA GLU A 48 -12.66 21.06 1.53
C GLU A 48 -12.77 19.56 1.83
N LEU A 49 -11.71 18.99 2.40
CA LEU A 49 -11.68 17.60 2.80
C LEU A 49 -12.21 17.46 4.22
N GLU A 50 -13.40 16.88 4.40
CA GLU A 50 -13.99 16.72 5.73
C GLU A 50 -13.33 15.60 6.55
N SER A 51 -13.19 14.41 5.97
CA SER A 51 -12.46 13.30 6.60
C SER A 51 -12.06 12.24 5.57
N VAL A 52 -11.02 11.47 5.90
CA VAL A 52 -10.65 10.25 5.17
C VAL A 52 -10.44 9.14 6.18
N SER A 53 -11.08 8.00 5.94
CA SER A 53 -10.90 6.80 6.74
C SER A 53 -10.46 5.65 5.84
N LEU A 54 -9.47 4.90 6.29
CA LEU A 54 -9.00 3.70 5.60
C LEU A 54 -9.75 2.50 6.18
N THR A 55 -10.79 2.03 5.49
CA THR A 55 -11.63 0.93 5.95
C THR A 55 -10.91 -0.41 5.92
N ASN A 56 -10.12 -0.68 4.88
CA ASN A 56 -9.37 -1.93 4.77
C ASN A 56 -7.95 -1.69 4.22
N PHE A 57 -6.98 -2.37 4.81
CA PHE A 57 -5.59 -2.34 4.36
C PHE A 57 -5.01 -3.75 4.47
N ASN A 58 -5.38 -4.59 3.51
CA ASN A 58 -4.89 -5.95 3.41
C ASN A 58 -4.09 -6.09 2.12
N GLN A 59 -3.01 -6.85 2.20
CA GLN A 59 -2.33 -7.33 1.01
C GLN A 59 -3.35 -8.07 0.13
N THR A 60 -3.38 -7.73 -1.16
CA THR A 60 -4.17 -8.46 -2.15
C THR A 60 -3.86 -9.96 -2.05
N SER A 61 -4.87 -10.82 -2.02
CA SER A 61 -4.64 -12.27 -2.07
C SER A 61 -3.86 -12.63 -3.34
N LYS A 62 -2.94 -13.61 -3.23
CA LYS A 62 -2.14 -14.10 -4.38
C LYS A 62 -2.99 -14.45 -5.60
N GLU A 63 -4.19 -14.99 -5.37
CA GLU A 63 -5.16 -15.38 -6.41
C GLU A 63 -5.70 -14.23 -7.27
N HIS A 64 -5.53 -12.98 -6.83
CA HIS A 64 -5.95 -11.80 -7.57
C HIS A 64 -4.79 -11.07 -8.28
N PHE A 65 -3.55 -11.54 -8.14
CA PHE A 65 -2.43 -10.99 -8.91
C PHE A 65 -2.50 -11.48 -10.35
N ASN A 66 -2.35 -10.56 -11.32
CA ASN A 66 -2.21 -10.91 -12.72
C ASN A 66 -0.72 -11.02 -13.08
N PRO A 67 -0.15 -12.22 -13.31
CA PRO A 67 1.27 -12.38 -13.61
C PRO A 67 1.71 -11.73 -14.93
N ASN A 68 0.77 -11.34 -15.79
CA ASN A 68 1.05 -10.61 -17.03
C ASN A 68 1.10 -9.08 -16.83
N ASN A 69 0.72 -8.58 -15.66
CA ASN A 69 0.93 -7.17 -15.27
C ASN A 69 2.29 -7.04 -14.57
N ALA A 70 3.11 -6.09 -15.00
CA ALA A 70 4.48 -5.94 -14.51
C ALA A 70 4.56 -5.64 -13.00
N PHE A 71 3.64 -4.84 -12.46
CA PHE A 71 3.59 -4.54 -11.03
C PHE A 71 3.19 -5.77 -10.22
N ASP A 72 2.17 -6.50 -10.68
CA ASP A 72 1.72 -7.72 -10.01
C ASP A 72 2.79 -8.82 -10.03
N ALA A 73 3.50 -8.99 -11.14
CA ALA A 73 4.60 -9.95 -11.25
C ALA A 73 5.77 -9.63 -10.30
N GLU A 74 6.13 -8.36 -10.17
CA GLU A 74 7.13 -7.90 -9.19
C GLU A 74 6.65 -8.16 -7.75
N GLY A 75 5.39 -7.84 -7.46
CA GLY A 75 4.76 -8.09 -6.17
C GLY A 75 4.77 -9.57 -5.77
N LEU A 76 4.39 -10.47 -6.70
CA LEU A 76 4.45 -11.93 -6.50
C LEU A 76 5.88 -12.42 -6.24
N THR A 77 6.86 -11.85 -6.93
CA THR A 77 8.27 -12.21 -6.77
C THR A 77 8.76 -11.84 -5.37
N LYS A 78 8.55 -10.60 -4.92
CA LYS A 78 8.92 -10.14 -3.58
C LYS A 78 8.24 -10.94 -2.49
N LEU A 79 6.94 -11.22 -2.65
CA LEU A 79 6.17 -12.02 -1.70
C LEU A 79 6.70 -13.44 -1.56
N THR A 80 7.10 -14.06 -2.67
CA THR A 80 7.68 -15.41 -2.68
C THR A 80 9.04 -15.42 -1.97
N GLN A 81 9.91 -14.46 -2.27
CA GLN A 81 11.22 -14.31 -1.63
C GLN A 81 11.07 -14.12 -0.10
N GLU A 82 10.16 -13.25 0.33
CA GLU A 82 9.90 -13.00 1.74
C GLU A 82 9.37 -14.24 2.48
N THR A 83 8.45 -14.97 1.85
CA THR A 83 7.87 -16.20 2.42
C THR A 83 8.95 -17.27 2.61
N GLU A 84 9.82 -17.45 1.62
CA GLU A 84 10.92 -18.41 1.68
C GLU A 84 12.01 -18.00 2.69
N ARG A 85 12.33 -16.70 2.79
CA ARG A 85 13.22 -16.17 3.82
C ARG A 85 12.72 -16.53 5.22
N ARG A 86 11.46 -16.19 5.53
CA ARG A 86 10.83 -16.50 6.83
C ARG A 86 10.73 -18.00 7.10
N ARG A 87 10.55 -18.82 6.07
CA ARG A 87 10.57 -20.30 6.19
C ARG A 87 11.95 -20.79 6.63
N ARG A 88 13.04 -20.26 6.06
CA ARG A 88 14.41 -20.63 6.44
C ARG A 88 14.72 -20.21 7.87
N GLU A 89 14.41 -18.98 8.25
CA GLU A 89 14.60 -18.46 9.61
C GLU A 89 13.91 -19.35 10.67
N ARG A 90 12.65 -19.74 10.43
CA ARG A 90 11.93 -20.66 11.34
C ARG A 90 12.60 -22.03 11.45
N ASN A 91 13.13 -22.56 10.35
CA ASN A 91 13.80 -23.86 10.36
C ASN A 91 15.15 -23.82 11.09
N GLU A 92 15.86 -22.68 11.03
CA GLU A 92 17.10 -22.47 11.77
C GLU A 92 16.84 -22.38 13.27
N VAL A 93 15.81 -21.65 13.70
CA VAL A 93 15.41 -21.56 15.12
C VAL A 93 15.05 -22.94 15.69
N ASN A 94 14.31 -23.77 14.95
CA ASN A 94 13.92 -25.11 15.42
C ASN A 94 15.07 -26.13 15.43
N ARG A 95 16.23 -25.82 14.84
CA ARG A 95 17.42 -26.69 14.80
C ARG A 95 18.43 -26.38 15.91
N MET A 96 18.24 -25.30 16.66
CA MET A 96 19.01 -24.96 17.87
C MET A 96 18.40 -25.64 19.10
#